data_AF-A0A1G1ZF60-F1
#
_entry.id   AF-A0A1G1ZF60-F1
#
_cell.length_a   1.000
_cell.length_b   1.000
_cell.length_c   1.000
_cell.angle_alpha   90.00
_cell.angle_beta   90.00
_cell.angle_gamma   90.00
#
_symmetry.space_group_name_H-M   'P 1'
#
loop_
_entity.id
_entity.type
_entity.pdbx_description
1 polymer ?
#
loop_
_entity_poly.entity_id
_entity_poly.type
_entity_poly.pdbx_seq_one_letter_code
_entity_poly.pdbx_strand_id
1 'polypeptide(L)'
;MTIIQPNKHKEIKRLTVSLGAFIVVSILVWMFVYMQTVNLSHDLARAKNRLEEMKVENAELKDRYYNLVDADNLERLAAERGLVKDKNPQWAFVSQL
;
A
#
# COMPACT_ATOMS: atom_id res chain seq x y z
N MET A 1 46.33 28.47 54.11
CA MET A 1 45.17 28.06 53.29
C MET A 1 45.68 27.51 51.98
N THR A 2 45.45 26.23 51.71
CA THR A 2 45.89 25.59 50.47
C THR A 2 44.75 25.63 49.47
N ILE A 3 44.90 26.44 48.42
CA ILE A 3 43.92 26.53 47.33
C ILE A 3 44.15 25.32 46.42
N ILE A 4 43.25 24.35 46.49
CA ILE A 4 43.25 23.18 45.59
C ILE A 4 42.72 23.66 44.24
N GLN A 5 43.59 23.74 43.24
CA GLN A 5 43.17 24.10 41.89
C GLN A 5 42.57 22.86 41.19
N PRO A 6 41.28 22.89 40.76
CA PRO A 6 40.68 21.77 40.08
C PRO A 6 41.29 21.60 38.69
N ASN A 7 41.53 20.36 38.28
CA ASN A 7 42.13 20.01 36.98
C ASN A 7 41.13 20.23 35.82
N LYS A 8 40.88 21.51 35.47
CA LYS A 8 39.91 21.95 34.47
C LYS A 8 40.12 21.35 33.07
N HIS A 9 41.35 20.93 32.74
CA HIS A 9 41.67 20.39 31.41
C HIS A 9 41.10 19.00 31.16
N LYS A 10 40.87 18.19 32.21
CA LYS A 10 40.29 16.86 32.07
C LYS A 10 38.80 16.91 31.72
N GLU A 11 38.08 17.87 32.29
CA GLU A 11 36.64 18.05 32.03
C GLU A 11 36.37 18.62 30.64
N ILE A 12 37.19 19.59 30.18
CA ILE A 12 37.07 20.16 28.83
C ILE A 12 37.33 19.07 27.78
N LYS A 13 38.39 18.26 27.93
CA LYS A 13 38.67 17.16 26.99
C LYS A 13 37.54 16.13 26.96
N ARG A 14 36.97 15.78 28.13
CA ARG A 14 35.82 14.86 28.20
C ARG A 14 34.60 15.42 27.47
N LEU A 15 34.31 16.70 27.67
CA LEU A 15 33.20 17.40 27.02
C LEU A 15 33.40 17.46 25.50
N THR A 16 34.61 17.79 25.03
CA THR A 16 34.92 17.82 23.59
C THR A 16 34.76 16.45 22.94
N VAL A 17 35.22 15.39 23.61
CA VAL A 17 35.08 14.01 23.11
C VAL A 17 33.61 13.58 23.07
N SER A 18 32.83 13.88 24.12
CA SER A 18 31.40 13.54 24.14
C SER A 18 30.62 14.31 23.07
N LEU A 19 30.95 15.58 22.84
CA LEU A 19 30.31 16.40 21.81
C LEU A 19 30.68 15.90 20.41
N GLY A 20 31.94 15.55 20.19
CA GLY A 20 32.39 14.94 18.94
C GLY A 20 31.67 13.61 18.65
N ALA A 21 31.56 12.74 19.66
CA ALA A 21 30.82 11.48 19.53
C ALA A 21 29.33 11.73 19.21
N PHE A 22 28.70 12.71 19.87
CA PHE A 22 27.31 13.08 19.60
C PHE A 22 27.11 13.51 18.14
N ILE A 23 27.97 14.39 17.63
CA ILE A 23 27.90 14.86 16.23
C ILE A 23 27.99 13.68 15.25
N VAL A 24 28.94 12.76 15.47
CA VAL A 24 29.09 11.58 14.61
C VAL A 24 27.82 10.74 14.61
N VAL A 25 27.24 10.47 15.78
CA VAL A 25 25.98 9.72 15.89
C VAL A 25 24.85 10.45 15.19
N SER A 26 24.73 11.77 15.34
CA SER A 26 23.71 12.57 14.65
C SER A 26 23.83 12.47 13.13
N ILE A 27 25.05 12.51 12.58
CA ILE A 27 25.28 12.35 11.13
C ILE A 27 24.84 10.96 10.66
N LEU A 28 25.19 9.91 11.40
CA LEU A 28 24.80 8.54 11.05
C LEU A 28 23.28 8.36 11.07
N VAL A 29 22.61 8.88 12.09
CA VAL A 29 21.13 8.85 12.18
C VAL A 29 20.51 9.63 11.03
N TRP A 30 21.05 10.82 10.72
CA TRP A 30 20.56 11.62 9.60
C TRP A 30 20.67 10.88 8.26
N MET A 31 21.81 10.26 7.99
CA MET A 31 22.01 9.44 6.79
C MET A 31 21.03 8.27 6.71
N PHE A 32 20.81 7.58 7.83
CA PHE A 32 19.85 6.48 7.89
C PHE A 32 18.42 6.94 7.60
N VAL A 33 17.98 8.02 8.23
CA VAL A 33 16.65 8.61 8.01
C VAL A 33 16.50 9.03 6.56
N TYR A 34 17.49 9.70 5.99
CA TYR A 34 17.47 10.12 4.59
C TYR A 34 17.29 8.93 3.63
N MET A 35 18.08 7.87 3.81
CA MET A 35 17.99 6.66 2.99
C MET A 35 16.60 6.01 3.11
N GLN A 36 16.06 5.94 4.34
CA GLN A 36 14.73 5.40 4.58
C GLN A 36 13.63 6.25 3.92
N THR A 37 13.72 7.58 4.01
CA THR A 37 12.76 8.50 3.37
C THR A 37 12.77 8.36 1.85
N VAL A 38 13.95 8.24 1.24
CA VAL A 38 14.06 8.04 -0.22
C VAL A 38 13.44 6.70 -0.63
N ASN A 39 13.76 5.62 0.07
CA ASN A 39 13.17 4.30 -0.20
C ASN A 39 11.65 4.32 -0.04
N LEU A 40 11.15 4.90 1.05
CA LEU A 40 9.71 5.04 1.31
C LEU A 40 9.00 5.80 0.19
N SER A 41 9.64 6.86 -0.34
CA SER A 41 9.08 7.63 -1.46
C SER A 41 8.94 6.79 -2.73
N HIS A 42 9.92 5.93 -3.00
CA HIS A 42 9.88 5.03 -4.16
C HIS A 42 8.82 3.93 -3.97
N ASP A 43 8.72 3.37 -2.78
CA ASP A 43 7.72 2.34 -2.47
C ASP A 43 6.30 2.91 -2.56
N LEU A 44 6.09 4.14 -2.10
CA LEU A 44 4.81 4.84 -2.22
C LEU A 44 4.44 5.10 -3.68
N ALA A 45 5.40 5.50 -4.51
CA ALA A 45 5.18 5.66 -5.95
C ALA A 45 4.80 4.33 -6.62
N ARG A 46 5.50 3.23 -6.29
CA ARG A 46 5.15 1.88 -6.79
C ARG A 46 3.78 1.43 -6.33
N ALA A 47 3.45 1.65 -5.05
CA ALA A 47 2.14 1.30 -4.49
C ALA A 47 1.02 2.06 -5.21
N LYS A 48 1.22 3.36 -5.49
CA LYS A 48 0.26 4.17 -6.24
C LYS A 48 0.06 3.63 -7.66
N ASN A 49 1.14 3.30 -8.36
CA ASN A 49 1.04 2.74 -9.72
C ASN A 49 0.28 1.40 -9.73
N ARG A 50 0.57 0.50 -8.78
CA ARG A 50 -0.17 -0.77 -8.63
C ARG A 50 -1.64 -0.55 -8.32
N LEU A 51 -1.97 0.48 -7.54
CA LEU A 51 -3.36 0.82 -7.22
C LEU A 51 -4.11 1.28 -8.49
N GLU A 52 -3.49 2.10 -9.33
CA GLU A 52 -4.08 2.49 -10.62
C GLU A 52 -4.25 1.30 -11.56
N GLU A 53 -3.27 0.41 -11.63
CA GLU A 53 -3.37 -0.84 -12.41
C GLU A 53 -4.54 -1.72 -11.93
N MET A 54 -4.66 -1.93 -10.61
CA MET A 54 -5.79 -2.67 -10.03
C MET A 54 -7.14 -2.02 -10.29
N LYS A 55 -7.21 -0.67 -10.35
CA LYS A 55 -8.46 0.02 -10.72
C LYS A 55 -8.84 -0.27 -12.16
N VAL A 56 -7.88 -0.25 -13.08
CA VAL A 56 -8.11 -0.58 -14.49
C VAL A 56 -8.56 -2.02 -14.63
N GLU A 57 -7.85 -2.97 -14.01
CA GLU A 57 -8.24 -4.38 -14.02
C GLU A 57 -9.63 -4.59 -13.42
N ASN A 58 -9.99 -3.87 -12.35
CA ASN A 58 -11.33 -3.94 -11.76
C ASN A 58 -12.40 -3.44 -12.73
N ALA A 59 -12.15 -2.34 -13.44
CA ALA A 59 -13.06 -1.81 -14.44
C ALA A 59 -13.24 -2.79 -15.61
N GLU A 60 -12.15 -3.38 -16.10
CA GLU A 60 -12.20 -4.41 -17.16
C GLU A 60 -12.92 -5.68 -16.69
N LEU A 61 -12.72 -6.10 -15.45
CA LEU A 61 -13.43 -7.26 -14.90
C LEU A 61 -14.93 -6.99 -14.79
N LYS A 62 -15.32 -5.78 -14.34
CA LYS A 62 -16.73 -5.36 -14.29
C LYS A 62 -17.33 -5.30 -15.69
N ASP A 63 -16.62 -4.73 -16.66
CA ASP A 63 -17.07 -4.67 -18.04
C ASP A 63 -17.30 -6.08 -18.62
N ARG A 64 -16.34 -6.98 -18.43
CA ARG A 64 -16.50 -8.40 -18.82
C ARG A 64 -17.67 -9.07 -18.13
N TYR A 65 -17.87 -8.83 -16.84
CA TYR A 65 -18.99 -9.37 -16.09
C TYR A 65 -20.32 -8.86 -16.65
N TYR A 66 -20.45 -7.55 -16.86
CA TYR A 66 -21.68 -6.98 -17.42
C TYR A 66 -21.93 -7.47 -18.83
N ASN A 67 -20.92 -7.57 -19.69
CA ASN A 67 -21.07 -8.17 -21.01
C ASN A 67 -21.58 -9.61 -20.95
N LEU A 68 -21.16 -10.41 -19.97
CA LEU A 68 -21.63 -11.80 -19.81
C LEU A 68 -23.06 -11.90 -19.29
N VAL A 69 -23.45 -10.99 -18.37
CA VAL A 69 -24.76 -11.02 -17.70
C VAL A 69 -25.79 -10.13 -18.39
N ASP A 70 -25.38 -9.38 -19.42
CA ASP A 70 -26.26 -8.51 -20.17
C ASP A 70 -27.42 -9.30 -20.78
N ALA A 71 -28.63 -8.77 -20.63
CA ALA A 71 -29.85 -9.47 -20.99
C ALA A 71 -29.88 -9.80 -22.48
N ASP A 72 -29.40 -8.89 -23.33
CA ASP A 72 -29.31 -9.09 -24.78
C ASP A 72 -28.33 -10.21 -25.13
N ASN A 73 -27.20 -10.31 -24.44
CA ASN A 73 -26.24 -11.40 -24.64
C ASN A 73 -26.77 -12.74 -24.14
N LEU A 74 -27.47 -12.75 -23.01
CA LEU A 74 -28.11 -13.95 -22.48
C LEU A 74 -29.26 -14.42 -23.36
N GLU A 75 -30.07 -13.52 -23.92
CA GLU A 75 -31.14 -13.87 -24.87
C GLU A 75 -30.56 -14.39 -26.20
N ARG A 76 -29.47 -13.79 -26.70
CA ARG A 76 -28.75 -14.32 -27.87
C ARG A 76 -28.16 -15.70 -27.60
N LEU A 77 -27.48 -15.90 -26.47
CA LEU A 77 -26.92 -17.19 -26.08
C LEU A 77 -28.02 -18.25 -25.90
N ALA A 78 -29.16 -17.87 -25.31
CA ALA A 78 -30.32 -18.73 -25.18
C ALA A 78 -30.87 -19.14 -26.56
N ALA A 79 -31.02 -18.19 -27.49
CA ALA A 79 -31.46 -18.46 -28.85
C ALA A 79 -30.49 -19.40 -29.60
N GLU A 80 -29.18 -19.19 -29.50
CA GLU A 80 -28.16 -20.06 -30.10
C GLU A 80 -28.19 -21.49 -29.54
N ARG A 81 -28.51 -21.64 -28.25
CA ARG A 81 -28.64 -22.94 -27.58
C ARG A 81 -30.03 -23.56 -27.71
N GLY A 82 -30.95 -22.93 -28.44
CA GLY A 82 -32.33 -23.39 -28.61
C GLY A 82 -33.16 -23.31 -27.33
N LEU A 83 -32.73 -22.52 -26.35
CA LEU A 83 -33.42 -22.27 -25.09
C LEU A 83 -34.50 -21.21 -25.29
N VAL A 84 -35.68 -21.44 -24.68
CA VAL A 84 -36.84 -20.56 -24.82
C VAL A 84 -37.17 -19.98 -23.44
N LYS A 85 -37.56 -18.70 -23.40
CA LYS A 85 -37.91 -18.00 -22.16
C LYS A 85 -39.18 -18.63 -21.57
N ASP A 86 -39.04 -19.29 -20.40
CA ASP A 86 -40.17 -19.85 -19.66
C ASP A 86 -40.97 -18.71 -19.00
N LYS A 87 -42.20 -18.49 -19.47
CA LYS A 87 -43.07 -17.41 -19.00
C LYS A 87 -43.83 -17.76 -17.71
N ASN A 88 -43.86 -19.04 -17.31
CA ASN A 88 -44.56 -19.48 -16.10
C ASN A 88 -43.79 -20.63 -15.42
N PRO A 89 -42.61 -20.33 -14.82
CA PRO A 89 -41.75 -21.34 -14.23
C PRO A 89 -42.40 -21.97 -12.99
N GLN A 90 -42.89 -23.19 -13.13
CA GLN A 90 -43.48 -23.98 -12.05
C GLN A 90 -42.47 -24.31 -10.93
N TRP A 91 -41.16 -24.25 -11.24
CA TRP A 91 -40.05 -24.52 -10.32
C TRP A 91 -39.74 -23.36 -9.36
N ALA A 92 -40.17 -22.13 -9.65
CA ALA A 92 -39.94 -20.97 -8.78
C ALA A 92 -40.75 -21.03 -7.46
N PHE A 93 -41.84 -21.81 -7.43
CA PHE A 93 -42.70 -21.97 -6.26
C PHE A 93 -42.28 -23.13 -5.34
N VAL A 94 -41.41 -24.02 -5.80
CA VAL A 94 -40.96 -25.20 -5.02
C VAL A 94 -39.86 -24.84 -4.03
N SER A 95 -39.08 -23.78 -4.27
CA SER A 95 -37.96 -23.38 -3.40
C SER A 95 -38.37 -22.54 -2.18
N GLN A 96 -39.67 -22.32 -1.94
CA GLN A 96 -40.19 -21.53 -0.81
C GLN A 96 -40.91 -22.38 0.26
N LEU A 97 -40.85 -23.71 0.16
CA LEU A 97 -41.31 -24.68 1.17
C LEU A 97 -40.11 -25.31 1.88
#